data_AF-A0A0V0QFY4-F1
#
_entry.id   AF-A0A0V0QFY4-F1
#
_cell.length_a   1.000
_cell.length_b   1.000
_cell.length_c   1.000
_cell.angle_alpha   90.00
_cell.angle_beta   90.00
_cell.angle_gamma   90.00
#
_symmetry.space_group_name_H-M   'P 1'
#
loop_
_entity.id
_entity.type
_entity.pdbx_description
1 polymer ?
#
loop_
_entity_poly.entity_id
_entity_poly.type
_entity_poly.pdbx_seq_one_letter_code
_entity_poly.pdbx_strand_id
1 'polypeptide(L)'
;MKIEEVKSTTKTQRIATHSHIKGLGLNEEGRAIDVSAGMVGQELAREASGVVVDLIKSKKMAGRAMLLAGPPGTGKTALALAISQELGPKVPFCPMVGSEIYSTEVKKTEVLMENFRRAIGLKIKETKEVWEGEVTELKTEEKEEVEGYGKTVQSVIVTLKTSKGTKQLKLDPNIYENMQKEKVSVGDVIYIEAASGNTKRVGRCDAYASEYDLEAEEYVPLPKGDVHKKKEIVQDVTLHDLDIANARPQHGQDFVSLMGQIAKPKKTEITEKLRQEINKVVNKYIDQGIAELVPGVLFIDEVHMLDIESFTFLNRALESTLAPIVILATNRGICTIRGTDMVSPHGIPIDLLDRLMIIRTAPYNLEEVIKILAIRASTENIKLSQDALAQLGQIGANSSLRYAVQLLNPSNVLSQTQGREEISKDDIEEIHSLFLDAKRSAKQLQEQADSYIL
;
A
#
# COMPACT_ATOMS: atom_id res chain seq x y z
N MET A 1 -7.27 -4.87 -42.38
CA MET A 1 -7.16 -5.17 -40.94
C MET A 1 -7.50 -3.88 -40.21
N LYS A 2 -8.64 -3.81 -39.51
CA LYS A 2 -9.01 -2.62 -38.73
C LYS A 2 -8.08 -2.59 -37.52
N ILE A 3 -7.28 -1.53 -37.41
CA ILE A 3 -6.40 -1.30 -36.27
C ILE A 3 -7.32 -1.03 -35.07
N GLU A 4 -7.35 -1.95 -34.11
CA GLU A 4 -7.95 -1.70 -32.81
C GLU A 4 -6.99 -0.81 -32.03
N GLU A 5 -7.48 0.38 -31.68
CA GLU A 5 -6.79 1.30 -30.80
C GLU A 5 -6.66 0.63 -29.43
N VAL A 6 -5.45 0.19 -29.08
CA VAL A 6 -5.15 -0.31 -27.75
C VAL A 6 -5.26 0.89 -26.82
N LYS A 7 -6.46 1.11 -26.26
CA LYS A 7 -6.64 2.03 -25.13
C LYS A 7 -5.62 1.64 -24.08
N SER A 8 -4.66 2.53 -23.86
CA SER A 8 -3.70 2.43 -22.76
C SER A 8 -4.49 2.04 -21.52
N THR A 9 -4.34 0.79 -21.10
CA THR A 9 -4.79 0.35 -19.80
C THR A 9 -3.74 0.83 -18.82
N THR A 10 -3.62 2.16 -18.68
CA THR A 10 -3.26 2.75 -17.39
C THR A 10 -4.08 1.98 -16.39
N LYS A 11 -3.43 1.07 -15.66
CA LYS A 11 -4.08 0.19 -14.68
C LYS A 11 -4.98 1.08 -13.86
N THR A 12 -6.28 1.07 -14.16
CA THR A 12 -7.27 1.81 -13.40
C THR A 12 -7.16 1.21 -12.03
N GLN A 13 -6.46 1.91 -11.13
CA GLN A 13 -6.32 1.47 -9.76
C GLN A 13 -7.75 1.23 -9.28
N ARG A 14 -8.08 -0.02 -8.93
CA ARG A 14 -9.39 -0.33 -8.38
C ARG A 14 -9.64 0.66 -7.26
N ILE A 15 -10.67 1.49 -7.40
CA ILE A 15 -10.96 2.57 -6.45
C ILE A 15 -11.31 1.91 -5.13
N ALA A 16 -10.33 1.85 -4.23
CA ALA A 16 -10.56 1.32 -2.90
C ALA A 16 -11.54 2.21 -2.13
N THR A 17 -12.28 1.63 -1.19
CA THR A 17 -13.31 2.31 -0.38
C THR A 17 -12.82 3.59 0.28
N HIS A 18 -11.51 3.73 0.54
CA HIS A 18 -10.91 4.88 1.22
C HIS A 18 -9.89 5.66 0.37
N SER A 19 -9.85 5.45 -0.95
CA SER A 19 -8.92 6.14 -1.88
C SER A 19 -9.05 7.68 -1.92
N HIS A 20 -10.24 8.18 -1.56
CA HIS A 20 -10.57 9.60 -1.47
C HIS A 20 -9.97 10.30 -0.25
N ILE A 21 -9.53 9.55 0.77
CA ILE A 21 -8.94 10.11 2.00
C ILE A 21 -7.48 10.47 1.74
N LYS A 22 -7.13 11.74 1.96
CA LYS A 22 -5.79 12.29 1.73
C LYS A 22 -5.09 12.81 2.99
N GLY A 23 -5.80 12.86 4.12
CA GLY A 23 -5.27 13.35 5.39
C GLY A 23 -6.38 13.61 6.39
N LEU A 24 -6.04 14.16 7.56
CA LEU A 24 -7.02 14.47 8.61
C LEU A 24 -7.81 15.75 8.33
N GLY A 25 -7.34 16.62 7.44
CA GLY A 25 -8.04 17.87 7.08
C GLY A 25 -8.16 18.85 8.25
N LEU A 26 -7.12 18.98 9.05
CA LEU A 26 -7.04 19.95 10.16
C LEU A 26 -6.44 21.26 9.66
N ASN A 27 -6.75 22.36 10.33
CA ASN A 27 -6.05 23.64 10.13
C ASN A 27 -4.75 23.69 10.96
N GLU A 28 -3.99 24.80 10.86
CA GLU A 28 -2.72 24.98 11.58
C GLU A 28 -2.88 24.99 13.12
N GLU A 29 -4.08 25.27 13.63
CA GLU A 29 -4.41 25.24 15.06
C GLU A 29 -4.84 23.84 15.54
N GLY A 30 -4.90 22.84 14.65
CA GLY A 30 -5.34 21.49 14.95
C GLY A 30 -6.86 21.30 14.99
N ARG A 31 -7.65 22.27 14.54
CA ARG A 31 -9.12 22.18 14.44
C ARG A 31 -9.58 21.53 13.15
N ALA A 32 -10.63 20.73 13.22
CA ALA A 32 -11.17 20.05 12.05
C ALA A 32 -11.92 21.03 11.13
N ILE A 33 -11.61 20.97 9.83
CA ILE A 33 -12.38 21.66 8.80
C ILE A 33 -13.52 20.74 8.35
N ASP A 34 -14.75 21.26 8.28
CA ASP A 34 -15.99 20.51 7.99
C ASP A 34 -15.84 19.54 6.81
N VAL A 35 -15.33 20.01 5.67
CA VAL A 35 -14.97 19.19 4.50
C VAL A 35 -13.55 19.50 4.06
N SER A 36 -12.63 18.56 4.29
CA SER A 36 -11.22 18.73 3.87
C SER A 36 -10.52 17.37 3.76
N ALA A 37 -9.55 17.27 2.84
CA ALA A 37 -8.74 16.07 2.60
C ALA A 37 -9.55 14.76 2.42
N GLY A 38 -10.77 14.86 1.88
CA GLY A 38 -11.70 13.74 1.71
C GLY A 38 -12.45 13.31 2.96
N MET A 39 -12.18 13.92 4.12
CA MET A 39 -12.90 13.72 5.37
C MET A 39 -14.07 14.71 5.47
N VAL A 40 -15.18 14.25 6.05
CA VAL A 40 -16.39 15.04 6.32
C VAL A 40 -16.80 14.82 7.78
N GLY A 41 -17.07 15.90 8.52
CA GLY A 41 -17.50 15.79 9.91
C GLY A 41 -16.48 15.07 10.79
N GLN A 42 -16.95 14.29 11.78
CA GLN A 42 -16.13 13.60 12.80
C GLN A 42 -15.08 14.51 13.46
N GLU A 43 -15.46 15.77 13.72
CA GLU A 43 -14.54 16.83 14.14
C GLU A 43 -13.70 16.40 15.34
N LEU A 44 -14.34 16.02 16.44
CA LEU A 44 -13.65 15.59 17.67
C LEU A 44 -12.69 14.41 17.46
N ALA A 45 -13.07 13.44 16.62
CA ALA A 45 -12.23 12.27 16.34
C ALA A 45 -11.02 12.63 15.48
N ARG A 46 -11.18 13.57 14.53
CA ARG A 46 -10.11 14.10 13.68
C ARG A 46 -9.14 14.96 14.48
N GLU A 47 -9.64 15.85 15.34
CA GLU A 47 -8.82 16.68 16.22
C GLU A 47 -8.02 15.82 17.20
N ALA A 48 -8.67 14.85 17.86
CA ALA A 48 -7.98 13.90 18.73
C ALA A 48 -6.91 13.10 17.97
N SER A 49 -7.20 12.72 16.72
CA SER A 49 -6.24 12.03 15.85
C SER A 49 -5.07 12.93 15.44
N GLY A 50 -5.29 14.24 15.26
CA GLY A 50 -4.24 15.24 15.05
C GLY A 50 -3.27 15.31 16.22
N VAL A 51 -3.81 15.38 17.45
CA VAL A 51 -3.01 15.34 18.68
C VAL A 51 -2.19 14.04 18.75
N VAL A 52 -2.77 12.90 18.39
CA VAL A 52 -2.04 11.62 18.33
C VAL A 52 -0.92 11.64 17.28
N VAL A 53 -1.17 12.20 16.09
CA VAL A 53 -0.14 12.38 15.05
C VAL A 53 1.02 13.23 15.57
N ASP A 54 0.75 14.31 16.31
CA ASP A 54 1.78 15.16 16.90
C ASP A 54 2.56 14.46 18.02
N LEU A 55 1.89 13.65 18.84
CA LEU A 55 2.55 12.79 19.84
C LEU A 55 3.47 11.75 19.20
N ILE A 56 3.06 11.20 18.05
CA ILE A 56 3.87 10.26 17.27
C ILE A 56 5.08 10.98 16.68
N LYS A 57 4.88 12.11 15.98
CA LYS A 57 5.95 12.90 15.36
C LYS A 57 6.96 13.40 16.40
N SER A 58 6.50 13.76 17.59
CA SER A 58 7.36 14.18 18.71
C SER A 58 8.02 13.03 19.47
N LYS A 59 7.75 11.77 19.10
CA LYS A 59 8.27 10.55 19.76
C LYS A 59 7.93 10.45 21.26
N LYS A 60 6.83 11.08 21.69
CA LYS A 60 6.38 11.14 23.10
C LYS A 60 5.20 10.22 23.42
N MET A 61 4.72 9.45 22.45
CA MET A 61 3.60 8.53 22.65
C MET A 61 3.97 7.43 23.66
N ALA A 62 3.40 7.50 24.87
CA ALA A 62 3.45 6.43 25.86
C ALA A 62 2.40 5.37 25.49
N GLY A 63 2.81 4.11 25.32
CA GLY A 63 1.94 3.07 24.78
C GLY A 63 1.70 3.27 23.28
N ARG A 64 2.27 2.38 22.46
CA ARG A 64 2.27 2.51 20.98
C ARG A 64 0.93 2.11 20.35
N ALA A 65 -0.16 2.22 21.09
CA ALA A 65 -1.46 1.74 20.66
C ALA A 65 -2.60 2.72 20.99
N MET A 66 -3.56 2.80 20.08
CA MET A 66 -4.79 3.58 20.22
C MET A 66 -6.00 2.73 19.84
N LEU A 67 -7.17 3.07 20.37
CA LEU A 67 -8.43 2.39 20.08
C LEU A 67 -9.43 3.34 19.44
N LEU A 68 -9.91 2.99 18.25
CA LEU A 68 -11.05 3.63 17.61
C LEU A 68 -12.32 2.86 17.97
N ALA A 69 -13.17 3.46 18.78
CA ALA A 69 -14.42 2.87 19.23
C ALA A 69 -15.63 3.58 18.62
N GLY A 70 -16.58 2.82 18.09
CA GLY A 70 -17.87 3.39 17.67
C GLY A 70 -18.65 2.50 16.71
N PRO A 71 -19.90 2.87 16.38
CA PRO A 71 -20.77 2.07 15.51
C PRO A 71 -20.14 1.69 14.17
N PRO A 72 -20.64 0.64 13.48
CA PRO A 72 -20.19 0.36 12.12
C PRO A 72 -20.53 1.52 11.18
N GLY A 73 -19.64 1.81 10.22
CA GLY A 73 -19.86 2.86 9.23
C GLY A 73 -19.54 4.30 9.68
N THR A 74 -18.97 4.50 10.86
CA THR A 74 -18.59 5.84 11.38
C THR A 74 -17.19 6.33 10.97
N GLY A 75 -16.54 5.64 10.02
CA GLY A 75 -15.25 6.10 9.47
C GLY A 75 -13.99 5.71 10.27
N LYS A 76 -14.03 4.72 11.16
CA LYS A 76 -12.82 4.25 11.90
C LYS A 76 -11.64 3.92 10.98
N THR A 77 -11.86 3.11 9.95
CA THR A 77 -10.84 2.74 8.95
C THR A 77 -10.37 3.96 8.15
N ALA A 78 -11.28 4.90 7.83
CA ALA A 78 -10.94 6.14 7.14
C ALA A 78 -10.03 7.03 8.01
N LEU A 79 -10.32 7.13 9.31
CA LEU A 79 -9.53 7.89 10.27
C LEU A 79 -8.13 7.28 10.45
N ALA A 80 -8.03 5.95 10.55
CA ALA A 80 -6.74 5.25 10.62
C ALA A 80 -5.88 5.49 9.37
N LEU A 81 -6.50 5.47 8.18
CA LEU A 81 -5.81 5.79 6.93
C LEU A 81 -5.40 7.27 6.90
N ALA A 82 -6.26 8.18 7.34
CA ALA A 82 -5.97 9.62 7.42
C ALA A 82 -4.76 9.89 8.33
N ILE A 83 -4.69 9.24 9.50
CA ILE A 83 -3.52 9.30 10.40
C ILE A 83 -2.26 8.86 9.65
N SER A 84 -2.32 7.75 8.91
CA SER A 84 -1.16 7.26 8.15
C SER A 84 -0.70 8.24 7.07
N GLN A 85 -1.63 8.87 6.35
CA GLN A 85 -1.28 9.90 5.36
C GLN A 85 -0.61 11.12 6.03
N GLU A 86 -1.07 11.49 7.22
CA GLU A 86 -0.54 12.63 7.96
C GLU A 86 0.85 12.39 8.55
N LEU A 87 1.18 11.13 8.83
CA LEU A 87 2.54 10.71 9.22
C LEU A 87 3.50 10.78 8.02
N GLY A 88 2.99 10.55 6.81
CA GLY A 88 3.69 10.83 5.56
C GLY A 88 3.41 9.81 4.45
N PRO A 89 3.60 10.18 3.18
CA PRO A 89 3.25 9.34 2.01
C PRO A 89 4.10 8.06 1.89
N LYS A 90 5.23 7.98 2.60
CA LYS A 90 6.14 6.84 2.62
C LYS A 90 6.02 5.98 3.88
N VAL A 91 5.08 6.31 4.77
CA VAL A 91 4.86 5.56 6.01
C VAL A 91 4.06 4.29 5.66
N PRO A 92 4.56 3.09 6.00
CA PRO A 92 3.84 1.85 5.73
C PRO A 92 2.50 1.82 6.48
N PHE A 93 1.42 1.49 5.77
CA PHE A 93 0.09 1.24 6.35
C PHE A 93 -0.28 -0.22 6.14
N CYS A 94 -0.42 -0.97 7.23
CA CYS A 94 -0.75 -2.39 7.20
C CYS A 94 -2.14 -2.61 7.81
N PRO A 95 -3.21 -2.62 7.01
CA PRO A 95 -4.53 -3.00 7.49
C PRO A 95 -4.65 -4.52 7.62
N MET A 96 -5.22 -4.98 8.72
CA MET A 96 -5.63 -6.36 8.94
C MET A 96 -6.96 -6.41 9.70
N VAL A 97 -7.72 -7.48 9.52
CA VAL A 97 -8.92 -7.75 10.34
C VAL A 97 -8.55 -8.74 11.44
N GLY A 98 -9.12 -8.59 12.64
CA GLY A 98 -8.83 -9.43 13.80
C GLY A 98 -9.06 -10.93 13.54
N SER A 99 -9.95 -11.30 12.61
CA SER A 99 -10.18 -12.69 12.22
C SER A 99 -9.11 -13.28 11.27
N GLU A 100 -8.28 -12.46 10.63
CA GLU A 100 -7.26 -12.92 9.67
C GLU A 100 -6.10 -13.67 10.33
N ILE A 101 -5.96 -13.57 11.66
CA ILE A 101 -4.92 -14.29 12.41
C ILE A 101 -5.12 -15.80 12.41
N TYR A 102 -6.36 -16.26 12.18
CA TYR A 102 -6.70 -17.67 12.23
C TYR A 102 -6.31 -18.33 10.91
N SER A 103 -5.17 -19.01 10.92
CA SER A 103 -4.60 -19.71 9.76
C SER A 103 -4.43 -21.20 10.07
N THR A 104 -4.62 -22.05 9.06
CA THR A 104 -4.34 -23.48 9.15
C THR A 104 -2.86 -23.81 8.87
N GLU A 105 -2.14 -22.90 8.21
CA GLU A 105 -0.75 -23.12 7.79
C GLU A 105 0.29 -22.63 8.81
N VAL A 106 -0.05 -21.57 9.56
CA VAL A 106 0.88 -20.88 10.47
C VAL A 106 0.17 -20.50 11.76
N LYS A 107 0.91 -20.42 12.86
CA LYS A 107 0.36 -19.98 14.15
C LYS A 107 -0.19 -18.56 14.08
N LYS A 108 -1.25 -18.27 14.84
CA LYS A 108 -1.85 -16.93 14.95
C LYS A 108 -0.87 -15.84 15.38
N THR A 109 0.05 -16.17 16.29
CA THR A 109 1.11 -15.26 16.73
C THR A 109 2.10 -14.92 15.61
N GLU A 110 2.31 -15.86 14.69
CA GLU A 110 3.16 -15.64 13.52
C GLU A 110 2.50 -14.70 12.53
N VAL A 111 1.19 -14.86 12.26
CA VAL A 111 0.43 -13.93 11.42
C VAL A 111 0.45 -12.52 11.99
N LEU A 112 0.28 -12.37 13.31
CA LEU A 112 0.43 -11.08 13.97
C LEU A 112 1.84 -10.52 13.80
N MET A 113 2.87 -11.33 14.04
CA MET A 113 4.26 -10.87 13.91
C MET A 113 4.63 -10.47 12.48
N GLU A 114 4.14 -11.19 11.47
CA GLU A 114 4.30 -10.82 10.05
C GLU A 114 3.71 -9.43 9.79
N ASN A 115 2.50 -9.15 10.27
CA ASN A 115 1.86 -7.84 10.10
C ASN A 115 2.60 -6.72 10.88
N PHE A 116 3.12 -7.01 12.07
CA PHE A 116 4.03 -6.10 12.79
C PHE A 116 5.26 -5.77 11.95
N ARG A 117 5.89 -6.79 11.34
CA ARG A 117 7.09 -6.62 10.50
C ARG A 117 6.80 -5.86 9.20
N ARG A 118 5.61 -6.02 8.61
CA ARG A 118 5.15 -5.26 7.43
C ARG A 118 4.91 -3.79 7.74
N ALA A 119 4.43 -3.50 8.95
CA ALA A 119 4.20 -2.14 9.41
C ALA A 119 5.49 -1.41 9.84
N ILE A 120 6.67 -2.04 9.78
CA ILE A 120 7.94 -1.39 10.10
C ILE A 120 8.75 -1.23 8.82
N GLY A 121 8.93 0.03 8.41
CA GLY A 121 9.74 0.40 7.25
C GLY A 121 11.18 0.72 7.63
N LEU A 122 12.07 0.49 6.69
CA LEU A 122 13.48 0.85 6.74
C LEU A 122 13.82 1.61 5.46
N LYS A 123 14.27 2.84 5.60
CA LYS A 123 14.78 3.64 4.49
C LYS A 123 16.29 3.48 4.44
N ILE A 124 16.79 2.72 3.48
CA ILE A 124 18.22 2.51 3.26
C ILE A 124 18.70 3.56 2.27
N LYS A 125 19.72 4.32 2.66
CA LYS A 125 20.39 5.31 1.81
C LYS A 125 21.74 4.73 1.40
N GLU A 126 21.87 4.43 0.12
CA GLU A 126 23.11 3.92 -0.44
C GLU A 126 23.63 4.92 -1.49
N THR A 127 24.91 5.28 -1.39
CA THR A 127 25.56 6.09 -2.42
C THR A 127 26.23 5.16 -3.40
N LYS A 128 25.73 5.13 -4.64
CA LYS A 128 26.32 4.34 -5.72
C LYS A 128 27.08 5.23 -6.69
N GLU A 129 28.28 4.80 -7.07
CA GLU A 129 28.98 5.40 -8.21
C GLU A 129 28.39 4.83 -9.50
N VAL A 130 27.93 5.72 -10.37
CA VAL A 130 27.27 5.35 -11.62
C VAL A 130 27.85 6.10 -12.80
N TRP A 131 27.88 5.39 -13.93
CA TRP A 131 28.12 5.96 -15.25
C TRP A 131 26.77 6.08 -15.94
N GLU A 132 26.33 7.30 -16.23
CA GLU A 132 25.01 7.57 -16.82
C GLU A 132 25.19 8.44 -18.06
N GLY A 133 24.56 8.06 -19.17
CA GLY A 133 24.65 8.81 -20.41
C GLY A 133 23.98 8.11 -21.59
N GLU A 134 23.80 8.88 -22.66
CA GLU A 134 23.44 8.37 -23.98
C GLU A 134 24.62 7.59 -24.57
N VAL A 135 24.37 6.38 -25.05
CA VAL A 135 25.34 5.57 -25.80
C VAL A 135 25.51 6.18 -27.19
N THR A 136 26.67 6.75 -27.46
CA THR A 136 27.01 7.32 -28.78
C THR A 136 27.84 6.37 -29.64
N GLU A 137 28.56 5.45 -29.00
CA GLU A 137 29.42 4.47 -29.66
C GLU A 137 29.51 3.22 -28.81
N LEU A 138 29.43 2.06 -29.46
CA LEU A 138 29.57 0.73 -28.85
C LEU A 138 30.46 -0.11 -29.76
N LYS A 139 31.69 -0.40 -29.34
CA LYS A 139 32.68 -1.17 -30.11
C LYS A 139 33.22 -2.34 -29.28
N THR A 140 33.22 -3.53 -29.86
CA THR A 140 33.81 -4.73 -29.25
C THR A 140 35.26 -4.90 -29.70
N GLU A 141 36.18 -5.12 -28.76
CA GLU A 141 37.52 -5.63 -29.06
C GLU A 141 37.50 -7.16 -28.96
N GLU A 142 37.63 -7.84 -30.08
CA GLU A 142 37.70 -9.29 -30.17
C GLU A 142 39.16 -9.74 -30.23
N LYS A 143 39.47 -10.86 -29.57
CA LYS A 143 40.76 -11.54 -29.73
C LYS A 143 40.53 -12.89 -30.39
N GLU A 144 41.31 -13.20 -31.43
CA GLU A 144 41.31 -14.53 -32.03
C GLU A 144 42.03 -15.51 -31.09
N GLU A 145 41.32 -16.53 -30.64
CA GLU A 145 41.94 -17.66 -29.96
C GLU A 145 42.63 -18.57 -30.98
N VAL A 146 43.80 -19.10 -30.60
CA VAL A 146 44.71 -19.83 -31.48
C VAL A 146 44.18 -21.23 -31.86
N GLU A 147 43.09 -21.71 -31.24
CA GLU A 147 42.55 -23.05 -31.49
C GLU A 147 41.01 -23.08 -31.58
N GLY A 148 40.47 -22.67 -32.74
CA GLY A 148 39.27 -23.27 -33.33
C GLY A 148 37.90 -23.04 -32.69
N TYR A 149 37.78 -22.39 -31.54
CA TYR A 149 36.48 -22.12 -30.89
C TYR A 149 36.17 -20.63 -30.79
N GLY A 150 35.63 -20.07 -31.88
CA GLY A 150 34.88 -18.80 -31.84
C GLY A 150 35.68 -17.53 -31.54
N LYS A 151 35.04 -16.38 -31.77
CA LYS A 151 35.55 -15.05 -31.43
C LYS A 151 35.17 -14.73 -29.99
N THR A 152 36.14 -14.52 -29.12
CA THR A 152 35.89 -14.15 -27.72
C THR A 152 36.08 -12.64 -27.55
N VAL A 153 35.05 -11.97 -27.03
CA VAL A 153 35.10 -10.52 -26.75
C VAL A 153 36.01 -10.28 -25.55
N GLN A 154 37.10 -9.54 -25.75
CA GLN A 154 38.09 -9.27 -24.70
C GLN A 154 37.73 -8.02 -23.90
N SER A 155 37.14 -7.02 -24.54
CA SER A 155 36.64 -5.82 -23.86
C SER A 155 35.68 -5.05 -24.76
N VAL A 156 34.91 -4.13 -24.18
CA VAL A 156 33.98 -3.29 -24.93
C VAL A 156 34.24 -1.82 -24.64
N ILE A 157 34.37 -1.04 -25.71
CA ILE A 157 34.53 0.40 -25.65
C ILE A 157 33.16 1.03 -25.86
N VAL A 158 32.70 1.77 -24.84
CA VAL A 158 31.43 2.51 -24.84
C VAL A 158 31.70 3.98 -24.67
N THR A 159 31.13 4.80 -25.56
CA THR A 159 31.20 6.26 -25.43
C THR A 159 29.86 6.79 -24.91
N LEU A 160 29.86 7.31 -23.69
CA LEU A 160 28.68 7.86 -23.03
C LEU A 160 28.67 9.39 -23.09
N LYS A 161 27.52 9.97 -23.44
CA LYS A 161 27.32 11.42 -23.57
C LYS A 161 26.25 11.92 -22.60
N THR A 162 26.53 13.05 -21.97
CA THR A 162 25.57 13.85 -21.19
C THR A 162 25.56 15.29 -21.70
N SER A 163 24.69 16.12 -21.12
CA SER A 163 24.65 17.56 -21.44
C SER A 163 25.92 18.33 -21.06
N LYS A 164 26.73 17.84 -20.11
CA LYS A 164 28.00 18.49 -19.73
C LYS A 164 29.19 18.02 -20.58
N GLY A 165 29.18 16.79 -21.08
CA GLY A 165 30.32 16.24 -21.79
C GLY A 165 30.19 14.78 -22.16
N THR A 166 31.23 14.26 -22.79
CA THR A 166 31.30 12.90 -23.30
C THR A 166 32.50 12.18 -22.67
N LYS A 167 32.35 10.89 -22.39
CA LYS A 167 33.42 10.07 -21.83
C LYS A 167 33.40 8.67 -22.43
N GLN A 168 34.57 8.23 -22.87
CA GLN A 168 34.78 6.89 -23.40
C GLN A 168 35.25 5.96 -22.27
N LEU A 169 34.65 4.78 -22.20
CA LEU A 169 34.86 3.78 -21.17
C LEU A 169 35.28 2.47 -21.83
N LYS A 170 36.30 1.83 -21.26
CA LYS A 170 36.67 0.46 -21.58
C LYS A 170 36.12 -0.46 -20.50
N LEU A 171 35.14 -1.29 -20.86
CA LEU A 171 34.36 -2.14 -19.97
C LEU A 171 34.76 -3.61 -20.10
N ASP A 172 34.58 -4.34 -19.01
CA ASP A 172 34.79 -5.78 -18.94
C ASP A 172 33.77 -6.55 -19.80
N PRO A 173 34.13 -7.71 -20.40
CA PRO A 173 33.20 -8.53 -21.18
C PRO A 173 31.90 -8.87 -20.47
N ASN A 174 31.91 -9.05 -19.14
CA ASN A 174 30.68 -9.33 -18.39
C ASN A 174 29.66 -8.18 -18.45
N ILE A 175 30.14 -6.93 -18.53
CA ILE A 175 29.27 -5.75 -18.64
C ILE A 175 28.61 -5.73 -20.03
N TYR A 176 29.33 -6.18 -21.05
CA TYR A 176 28.79 -6.31 -22.41
C TYR A 176 27.68 -7.36 -22.50
N GLU A 177 27.84 -8.51 -21.84
CA GLU A 177 26.76 -9.51 -21.76
C GLU A 177 25.50 -8.91 -21.11
N ASN A 178 25.66 -8.10 -20.07
CA ASN A 178 24.53 -7.40 -19.43
C ASN A 178 23.89 -6.38 -20.38
N MET A 179 24.69 -5.63 -21.13
CA MET A 179 24.19 -4.72 -22.17
C MET A 179 23.41 -5.45 -23.27
N GLN A 180 23.87 -6.64 -23.69
CA GLN A 180 23.16 -7.47 -24.66
C GLN A 180 21.84 -8.00 -24.11
N LYS A 181 21.80 -8.44 -22.84
CA LYS A 181 20.57 -8.87 -22.17
C LYS A 181 19.53 -7.75 -22.10
N GLU A 182 19.99 -6.53 -21.83
CA GLU A 182 19.18 -5.30 -21.79
C GLU A 182 18.88 -4.71 -23.19
N LYS A 183 19.40 -5.33 -24.27
CA LYS A 183 19.25 -4.89 -25.67
C LYS A 183 19.67 -3.44 -25.90
N VAL A 184 20.75 -3.02 -25.25
CA VAL A 184 21.29 -1.66 -25.37
C VAL A 184 21.78 -1.39 -26.79
N SER A 185 21.33 -0.28 -27.36
CA SER A 185 21.69 0.19 -28.71
C SER A 185 22.25 1.62 -28.66
N VAL A 186 22.91 2.04 -29.74
CA VAL A 186 23.34 3.43 -29.90
C VAL A 186 22.11 4.34 -29.94
N GLY A 187 22.14 5.43 -29.18
CA GLY A 187 21.01 6.33 -28.96
C GLY A 187 20.22 6.06 -27.68
N ASP A 188 20.48 4.96 -26.97
CA ASP A 188 19.86 4.68 -25.68
C ASP A 188 20.54 5.42 -24.53
N VAL A 189 19.75 5.88 -23.57
CA VAL A 189 20.24 6.32 -22.27
C VAL A 189 20.35 5.12 -21.36
N ILE A 190 21.54 4.90 -20.81
CA ILE A 190 21.81 3.80 -19.88
C ILE A 190 22.41 4.32 -18.59
N TYR A 191 22.32 3.51 -17.54
CA TYR A 191 23.16 3.67 -16.37
C TYR A 191 23.88 2.36 -16.05
N ILE A 192 25.16 2.47 -15.68
CA ILE A 192 26.03 1.36 -15.29
C ILE A 192 26.52 1.63 -13.86
N GLU A 193 26.31 0.67 -12.97
CA GLU A 193 26.84 0.73 -11.60
C GLU A 193 28.34 0.39 -11.61
N ALA A 194 29.18 1.29 -11.10
CA ALA A 194 30.63 1.16 -11.19
C ALA A 194 31.19 -0.04 -10.40
N ALA A 195 30.54 -0.42 -9.29
CA ALA A 195 30.99 -1.51 -8.44
C ALA A 195 30.57 -2.90 -8.95
N SER A 196 29.34 -3.03 -9.45
CA SER A 196 28.76 -4.32 -9.84
C SER A 196 28.84 -4.60 -11.35
N GLY A 197 29.04 -3.57 -12.17
CA GLY A 197 28.92 -3.68 -13.63
C GLY A 197 27.48 -3.91 -14.12
N ASN A 198 26.49 -3.81 -13.22
CA ASN A 198 25.10 -3.96 -13.59
C ASN A 198 24.66 -2.77 -14.46
N THR A 199 24.13 -3.10 -15.64
CA THR A 199 23.71 -2.12 -16.64
C THR A 199 22.19 -2.18 -16.76
N LYS A 200 21.52 -1.03 -16.88
CA LYS A 200 20.10 -0.97 -17.23
C LYS A 200 19.85 0.05 -18.33
N ARG A 201 18.96 -0.30 -19.26
CA ARG A 201 18.43 0.62 -20.26
C ARG A 201 17.33 1.48 -19.64
N VAL A 202 17.49 2.81 -19.69
CA VAL A 202 16.51 3.76 -19.15
C VAL A 202 15.46 4.11 -20.20
N GLY A 203 15.87 4.20 -21.47
CA GLY A 203 14.99 4.54 -22.59
C GLY A 203 15.80 5.09 -23.76
N ARG A 204 15.11 5.48 -24.83
CA ARG A 204 15.76 6.09 -26.01
C ARG A 204 15.92 7.59 -25.81
N CYS A 205 17.03 8.16 -26.24
CA CYS A 205 17.26 9.60 -26.09
C CYS A 205 16.29 10.41 -26.97
N ASP A 206 15.68 11.46 -26.39
CA ASP A 206 14.75 12.38 -27.08
C ASP A 206 15.33 12.98 -28.38
N ALA A 207 16.66 13.06 -28.51
CA ALA A 207 17.33 13.54 -29.73
C ALA A 207 17.03 12.67 -30.96
N TYR A 208 16.57 11.43 -30.76
CA TYR A 208 16.19 10.49 -31.81
C TYR A 208 14.68 10.33 -31.95
N ALA A 209 13.88 11.09 -31.20
CA ALA A 209 12.43 11.13 -31.39
C ALA A 209 12.13 11.79 -32.73
N SER A 210 11.83 10.99 -33.76
CA SER A 210 11.34 11.51 -35.04
C SER A 210 9.82 11.65 -34.99
N GLU A 211 9.26 12.69 -35.63
CA GLU A 211 7.81 12.92 -35.69
C GLU A 211 7.03 11.82 -36.43
N TYR A 212 7.72 10.84 -37.04
CA TYR A 212 7.15 9.78 -37.87
C TYR A 212 7.40 8.37 -37.33
N ASP A 213 7.98 8.22 -36.14
CA ASP A 213 8.25 6.90 -35.56
C ASP A 213 7.00 6.33 -34.91
N LEU A 214 6.51 5.20 -35.44
CA LEU A 214 5.38 4.45 -34.89
C LEU A 214 5.83 3.49 -33.75
N GLU A 215 7.11 3.50 -33.40
CA GLU A 215 7.68 2.68 -32.34
C GLU A 215 7.31 3.23 -30.95
N ALA A 216 6.69 2.37 -30.12
CA ALA A 216 6.31 2.67 -28.74
C ALA A 216 7.52 2.56 -27.78
N GLU A 217 8.61 3.24 -28.08
CA GLU A 217 9.75 3.33 -27.17
C GLU A 217 9.55 4.43 -26.13
N GLU A 218 10.03 4.20 -24.91
CA GLU A 218 10.02 5.20 -23.84
C GLU A 218 11.17 6.18 -24.09
N TYR A 219 10.82 7.40 -24.52
CA TYR A 219 11.78 8.48 -24.77
C TYR A 219 12.14 9.19 -23.47
N VAL A 220 13.44 9.39 -23.27
CA VAL A 220 14.00 10.02 -22.08
C VAL A 220 15.01 11.12 -22.45
N PRO A 221 15.02 12.23 -21.69
CA PRO A 221 15.91 13.34 -21.99
C PRO A 221 17.36 13.00 -21.70
N LEU A 222 18.27 13.69 -22.41
CA LEU A 222 19.69 13.57 -22.20
C LEU A 222 20.05 13.87 -20.72
N PRO A 223 20.80 13.00 -20.04
CA PRO A 223 21.14 13.20 -18.64
C PRO A 223 21.86 14.53 -18.37
N LYS A 224 21.51 15.13 -17.22
CA LYS A 224 22.15 16.34 -16.70
C LYS A 224 23.35 16.00 -15.82
N GLY A 225 24.39 16.82 -15.91
CA GLY A 225 25.60 16.67 -15.11
C GLY A 225 26.65 15.75 -15.74
N ASP A 226 27.64 15.37 -14.95
CA ASP A 226 28.80 14.60 -15.41
C ASP A 226 28.44 13.14 -15.70
N VAL A 227 29.12 12.53 -16.69
CA VAL A 227 28.93 11.13 -17.09
C VAL A 227 29.18 10.18 -15.91
N HIS A 228 30.22 10.47 -15.11
CA HIS A 228 30.50 9.78 -13.85
C HIS A 228 29.97 10.60 -12.70
N LYS A 229 29.06 10.03 -11.91
CA LYS A 229 28.49 10.73 -10.76
C LYS A 229 28.19 9.76 -9.62
N LYS A 230 28.19 10.31 -8.41
CA LYS A 230 27.64 9.64 -7.24
C LYS A 230 26.15 9.89 -7.21
N LYS A 231 25.36 8.81 -7.20
CA LYS A 231 23.89 8.85 -7.12
C LYS A 231 23.47 8.24 -5.79
N GLU A 232 22.78 9.04 -4.98
CA GLU A 232 22.12 8.54 -3.79
C GLU A 232 20.87 7.77 -4.20
N ILE A 233 20.82 6.49 -3.86
CA ILE A 233 19.66 5.63 -4.06
C ILE A 233 19.04 5.40 -2.70
N VAL A 234 17.77 5.78 -2.61
CA VAL A 234 16.95 5.59 -1.42
C VAL A 234 16.03 4.41 -1.69
N GLN A 235 16.19 3.34 -0.92
CA GLN A 235 15.34 2.17 -1.01
C GLN A 235 14.51 2.05 0.26
N ASP A 236 13.18 2.02 0.09
CA ASP A 236 12.23 1.81 1.17
C ASP A 236 11.89 0.30 1.20
N VAL A 237 12.19 -0.39 2.31
CA VAL A 237 12.02 -1.84 2.49
C VAL A 237 11.33 -2.11 3.82
N THR A 238 10.46 -3.11 3.95
CA THR A 238 9.91 -3.49 5.26
C THR A 238 10.76 -4.55 5.95
N LEU A 239 10.66 -4.66 7.28
CA LEU A 239 11.34 -5.74 7.99
C LEU A 239 10.83 -7.12 7.54
N HIS A 240 9.57 -7.21 7.12
CA HIS A 240 9.00 -8.44 6.59
C HIS A 240 9.65 -8.86 5.26
N ASP A 241 9.95 -7.90 4.38
CA ASP A 241 10.64 -8.19 3.11
C ASP A 241 12.05 -8.75 3.36
N LEU A 242 12.76 -8.20 4.35
CA LEU A 242 14.05 -8.73 4.80
C LEU A 242 13.90 -10.13 5.41
N ASP A 243 12.89 -10.35 6.25
CA ASP A 243 12.60 -11.66 6.84
C ASP A 243 12.35 -12.72 5.74
N ILE A 244 11.52 -12.42 4.74
CA ILE A 244 11.22 -13.33 3.62
C ILE A 244 12.46 -13.57 2.75
N ALA A 245 13.19 -12.52 2.39
CA ALA A 245 14.35 -12.62 1.51
C ALA A 245 15.44 -13.53 2.10
N ASN A 246 15.62 -13.50 3.43
CA ASN A 246 16.58 -14.36 4.12
C ASN A 246 16.02 -15.77 4.42
N ALA A 247 14.71 -15.90 4.68
CA ALA A 247 14.08 -17.21 4.91
C ALA A 247 13.95 -18.03 3.61
N ARG A 248 13.85 -17.37 2.46
CA ARG A 248 13.78 -17.98 1.12
C ARG A 248 14.74 -17.30 0.17
N PRO A 249 16.03 -17.66 0.16
CA PRO A 249 16.97 -17.10 -0.79
C PRO A 249 16.54 -17.48 -2.21
N GLN A 250 16.06 -16.50 -2.99
CA GLN A 250 15.62 -16.69 -4.38
C GLN A 250 16.78 -16.95 -5.35
N HIS A 251 18.03 -16.88 -4.89
CA HIS A 251 19.25 -16.88 -5.72
C HIS A 251 20.03 -18.21 -5.70
N GLY A 252 19.37 -19.34 -5.46
CA GLY A 252 19.99 -20.65 -5.72
C GLY A 252 19.81 -21.06 -7.18
N GLN A 253 20.90 -21.34 -7.92
CA GLN A 253 20.87 -22.00 -9.24
C GLN A 253 20.46 -23.48 -9.18
N ASP A 254 20.01 -23.96 -8.01
CA ASP A 254 19.70 -25.37 -7.78
C ASP A 254 18.34 -25.75 -8.38
N PHE A 255 18.27 -26.92 -9.02
CA PHE A 255 17.06 -27.47 -9.63
C PHE A 255 15.84 -27.53 -8.67
N VAL A 256 16.09 -27.58 -7.35
CA VAL A 256 15.09 -27.57 -6.29
C VAL A 256 14.48 -26.18 -6.05
N SER A 257 15.24 -25.09 -6.23
CA SER A 257 14.71 -23.72 -6.11
C SER A 257 13.78 -23.38 -7.28
N LEU A 258 14.11 -23.85 -8.49
CA LEU A 258 13.28 -23.74 -9.68
C LEU A 258 11.97 -24.53 -9.54
N MET A 259 12.02 -25.73 -8.95
CA MET A 259 10.82 -26.53 -8.70
C MET A 259 9.95 -25.94 -7.57
N GLY A 260 10.58 -25.34 -6.55
CA GLY A 260 9.90 -24.60 -5.49
C GLY A 260 9.21 -23.32 -5.95
N GLN A 261 9.66 -22.70 -7.06
CA GLN A 261 8.99 -21.57 -7.71
C GLN A 261 7.73 -21.98 -8.50
N ILE A 262 7.67 -23.24 -8.97
CA ILE A 262 6.52 -23.79 -9.71
C ILE A 262 5.42 -24.29 -8.76
N ALA A 263 5.79 -24.74 -7.55
CA ALA A 263 4.84 -25.12 -6.52
C ALA A 263 4.21 -23.88 -5.86
N LYS A 264 2.91 -23.97 -5.48
CA LYS A 264 2.26 -22.90 -4.70
C LYS A 264 3.09 -22.64 -3.43
N PRO A 265 3.53 -21.39 -3.17
CA PRO A 265 4.29 -21.09 -1.98
C PRO A 265 3.40 -21.27 -0.73
N LYS A 266 3.61 -22.34 0.02
CA LYS A 266 3.00 -22.50 1.37
C LYS A 266 3.49 -21.37 2.27
N LYS A 267 2.72 -20.90 3.25
CA LYS A 267 3.28 -20.00 4.28
C LYS A 267 4.26 -20.79 5.15
N THR A 268 5.43 -20.21 5.44
CA THR A 268 6.45 -20.84 6.31
C THR A 268 6.71 -19.93 7.49
N GLU A 269 6.64 -20.47 8.70
CA GLU A 269 6.96 -19.72 9.92
C GLU A 269 8.42 -19.26 9.90
N ILE A 270 8.65 -18.00 10.26
CA ILE A 270 10.00 -17.44 10.35
C ILE A 270 10.51 -17.64 11.78
N THR A 271 11.66 -18.30 11.91
CA THR A 271 12.22 -18.59 13.23
C THR A 271 12.63 -17.32 13.97
N GLU A 272 12.48 -17.33 15.30
CA GLU A 272 12.86 -16.19 16.14
C GLU A 272 14.38 -15.92 16.07
N LYS A 273 15.20 -16.95 15.86
CA LYS A 273 16.66 -16.77 15.68
C LYS A 273 16.97 -15.92 14.45
N LEU A 274 16.34 -16.21 13.31
CA LEU A 274 16.53 -15.42 12.09
C LEU A 274 16.09 -13.98 12.28
N ARG A 275 14.95 -13.75 12.95
CA ARG A 275 14.46 -12.41 13.30
C ARG A 275 15.43 -11.64 14.19
N GLN A 276 16.05 -12.30 15.15
CA GLN A 276 17.06 -11.69 16.02
C GLN A 276 18.33 -11.32 15.26
N GLU A 277 18.77 -12.16 14.32
CA GLU A 277 19.90 -11.87 13.45
C GLU A 277 19.62 -10.67 12.54
N ILE A 278 18.45 -10.64 11.90
CA ILE A 278 18.02 -9.51 11.06
C ILE A 278 17.94 -8.24 11.89
N ASN A 279 17.37 -8.29 13.10
CA ASN A 279 17.31 -7.13 13.99
C ASN A 279 18.69 -6.60 14.36
N LYS A 280 19.69 -7.47 14.59
CA LYS A 280 21.07 -7.05 14.86
C LYS A 280 21.67 -6.31 13.66
N VAL A 281 21.45 -6.82 12.44
CA VAL A 281 21.95 -6.17 11.21
C VAL A 281 21.26 -4.83 10.98
N VAL A 282 19.93 -4.77 11.15
CA VAL A 282 19.15 -3.54 11.00
C VAL A 282 19.61 -2.48 12.01
N ASN A 283 19.77 -2.83 13.28
CA ASN A 283 20.27 -1.90 14.29
C ASN A 283 21.67 -1.39 13.94
N LYS A 284 22.56 -2.26 13.46
CA LYS A 284 23.89 -1.85 12.99
C LYS A 284 23.82 -0.83 11.84
N TYR A 285 22.91 -1.01 10.87
CA TYR A 285 22.73 -0.05 9.78
C TYR A 285 22.15 1.29 10.24
N ILE A 286 21.28 1.26 11.26
CA ILE A 286 20.76 2.48 11.89
C ILE A 286 21.89 3.22 12.63
N ASP A 287 22.69 2.49 13.43
CA ASP A 287 23.81 3.06 14.20
C ASP A 287 24.89 3.65 13.27
N GLN A 288 25.09 3.06 12.10
CA GLN A 288 26.01 3.56 11.06
C GLN A 288 25.44 4.72 10.22
N GLY A 289 24.16 5.07 10.40
CA GLY A 289 23.49 6.11 9.61
C GLY A 289 23.21 5.71 8.15
N ILE A 290 23.36 4.43 7.80
CA ILE A 290 23.08 3.89 6.46
C ILE A 290 21.56 3.72 6.27
N ALA A 291 20.85 3.40 7.35
CA ALA A 291 19.41 3.19 7.32
C ALA A 291 18.68 4.03 8.37
N GLU A 292 17.46 4.44 8.03
CA GLU A 292 16.56 5.18 8.91
C GLU A 292 15.30 4.34 9.15
N LEU A 293 14.97 4.10 10.42
CA LEU A 293 13.75 3.39 10.78
C LEU A 293 12.53 4.30 10.57
N VAL A 294 11.57 3.81 9.80
CA VAL A 294 10.29 4.49 9.57
C VAL A 294 9.19 3.66 10.25
N PRO A 295 8.75 4.05 11.46
CA PRO A 295 7.65 3.37 12.13
C PRO A 295 6.36 3.61 11.31
N GLY A 296 5.77 2.53 10.82
CA GLY A 296 4.49 2.57 10.14
C GLY A 296 3.31 2.40 11.09
N VAL A 297 2.15 2.18 10.49
CA VAL A 297 0.87 2.01 11.18
C VAL A 297 0.34 0.61 10.91
N LEU A 298 0.15 -0.17 11.96
CA LEU A 298 -0.60 -1.42 11.94
C LEU A 298 -2.04 -1.14 12.37
N PHE A 299 -2.98 -1.27 11.43
CA PHE A 299 -4.41 -1.10 11.72
C PHE A 299 -5.07 -2.47 11.86
N ILE A 300 -5.67 -2.75 13.03
CA ILE A 300 -6.40 -3.99 13.30
C ILE A 300 -7.89 -3.66 13.44
N ASP A 301 -8.67 -3.96 12.40
CA ASP A 301 -10.13 -3.84 12.46
C ASP A 301 -10.75 -5.03 13.19
N GLU A 302 -11.95 -4.83 13.73
CA GLU A 302 -12.69 -5.86 14.48
C GLU A 302 -11.84 -6.55 15.57
N VAL A 303 -11.09 -5.76 16.35
CA VAL A 303 -10.13 -6.29 17.36
C VAL A 303 -10.77 -7.23 18.39
N HIS A 304 -12.08 -7.10 18.65
CA HIS A 304 -12.86 -7.99 19.51
C HIS A 304 -12.93 -9.44 19.01
N MET A 305 -12.48 -9.70 17.77
CA MET A 305 -12.35 -11.04 17.20
C MET A 305 -11.07 -11.76 17.61
N LEU A 306 -10.09 -11.04 18.19
CA LEU A 306 -8.88 -11.63 18.76
C LEU A 306 -9.18 -12.37 20.06
N ASP A 307 -8.41 -13.42 20.34
CA ASP A 307 -8.47 -14.17 21.59
C ASP A 307 -7.43 -13.72 22.62
N ILE A 308 -7.57 -14.20 23.86
CA ILE A 308 -6.71 -13.82 24.99
C ILE A 308 -5.21 -14.07 24.74
N GLU A 309 -4.86 -15.16 24.04
CA GLU A 309 -3.47 -15.46 23.71
C GLU A 309 -2.89 -14.45 22.71
N SER A 310 -3.73 -14.01 21.76
CA SER A 310 -3.37 -12.97 20.78
C SER A 310 -3.17 -11.62 21.46
N PHE A 311 -4.02 -11.25 22.41
CA PHE A 311 -3.83 -10.04 23.23
C PHE A 311 -2.57 -10.11 24.10
N THR A 312 -2.29 -11.28 24.69
CA THR A 312 -1.07 -11.49 25.47
C THR A 312 0.18 -11.30 24.60
N PHE A 313 0.16 -11.84 23.37
CA PHE A 313 1.23 -11.60 22.40
C PHE A 313 1.33 -10.12 22.00
N LEU A 314 0.20 -9.46 21.74
CA LEU A 314 0.13 -8.06 21.34
C LEU A 314 0.72 -7.14 22.42
N ASN A 315 0.39 -7.36 23.69
CA ASN A 315 0.95 -6.64 24.83
C ASN A 315 2.48 -6.69 24.85
N ARG A 316 3.05 -7.89 24.70
CA ARG A 316 4.50 -8.09 24.65
C ARG A 316 5.12 -7.44 23.41
N ALA A 317 4.45 -7.52 22.26
CA ALA A 317 4.95 -6.93 21.01
C ALA A 317 4.99 -5.39 21.09
N LEU A 318 4.01 -4.77 21.75
CA LEU A 318 3.93 -3.32 21.96
C LEU A 318 5.04 -2.76 22.87
N GLU A 319 5.68 -3.60 23.68
CA GLU A 319 6.82 -3.22 24.52
C GLU A 319 8.14 -3.14 23.73
N SER A 320 8.19 -3.69 22.52
CA SER A 320 9.36 -3.64 21.66
C SER A 320 9.71 -2.21 21.25
N THR A 321 11.00 -1.87 21.25
CA THR A 321 11.51 -0.56 20.80
C THR A 321 11.26 -0.29 19.32
N LEU A 322 11.08 -1.33 18.52
CA LEU A 322 10.82 -1.26 17.07
C LEU A 322 9.34 -1.39 16.72
N ALA A 323 8.44 -1.54 17.70
CA ALA A 323 7.02 -1.73 17.43
C ALA A 323 6.41 -0.54 16.63
N PRO A 324 5.59 -0.82 15.61
CA PRO A 324 4.87 0.21 14.87
C PRO A 324 3.80 0.86 15.74
N ILE A 325 3.16 1.90 15.22
CA ILE A 325 1.95 2.45 15.84
C ILE A 325 0.81 1.48 15.56
N VAL A 326 0.12 1.03 16.60
CA VAL A 326 -1.00 0.09 16.49
C VAL A 326 -2.32 0.84 16.68
N ILE A 327 -3.17 0.80 15.67
CA ILE A 327 -4.52 1.37 15.72
C ILE A 327 -5.50 0.21 15.74
N LEU A 328 -6.14 0.01 16.88
CA LEU A 328 -7.18 -1.00 17.06
C LEU A 328 -8.53 -0.37 16.74
N ALA A 329 -9.44 -1.11 16.11
CA ALA A 329 -10.81 -0.65 15.89
C ALA A 329 -11.84 -1.68 16.37
N THR A 330 -12.90 -1.17 16.99
CA THR A 330 -14.01 -1.98 17.47
C THR A 330 -15.35 -1.28 17.24
N ASN A 331 -16.36 -2.09 16.95
CA ASN A 331 -17.77 -1.70 16.90
C ASN A 331 -18.59 -2.34 18.02
N ARG A 332 -17.95 -3.08 18.95
CA ARG A 332 -18.59 -3.72 20.09
C ARG A 332 -18.45 -2.86 21.35
N GLY A 333 -19.54 -2.82 22.12
CA GLY A 333 -19.61 -2.13 23.42
C GLY A 333 -19.03 -2.99 24.54
N ILE A 334 -19.81 -3.92 25.06
CA ILE A 334 -19.39 -4.92 26.05
C ILE A 334 -19.52 -6.29 25.39
N CYS A 335 -18.47 -7.10 25.42
CA CYS A 335 -18.52 -8.47 24.91
C CYS A 335 -17.50 -9.37 25.61
N THR A 336 -17.72 -10.68 25.51
CA THR A 336 -16.80 -11.69 26.04
C THR A 336 -15.49 -11.69 25.27
N ILE A 337 -14.37 -11.74 25.97
CA ILE A 337 -13.05 -11.92 25.37
C ILE A 337 -12.95 -13.35 24.87
N ARG A 338 -12.69 -13.53 23.57
CA ARG A 338 -12.61 -14.87 22.96
C ARG A 338 -11.56 -15.73 23.63
N GLY A 339 -11.91 -17.00 23.84
CA GLY A 339 -11.08 -17.96 24.58
C GLY A 339 -11.21 -17.87 26.10
N THR A 340 -12.11 -17.04 26.63
CA THR A 340 -12.39 -16.91 28.07
C THR A 340 -13.89 -16.70 28.30
N ASP A 341 -14.33 -16.79 29.56
CA ASP A 341 -15.69 -16.41 29.99
C ASP A 341 -15.76 -14.96 30.50
N MET A 342 -14.65 -14.21 30.41
CA MET A 342 -14.56 -12.85 30.93
C MET A 342 -15.22 -11.85 29.97
N VAL A 343 -16.15 -11.07 30.51
CA VAL A 343 -16.81 -9.97 29.80
C VAL A 343 -16.03 -8.68 30.07
N SER A 344 -15.68 -7.97 29.00
CA SER A 344 -14.90 -6.74 29.09
C SER A 344 -15.40 -5.68 28.10
N PRO A 345 -15.23 -4.37 28.39
CA PRO A 345 -15.42 -3.35 27.38
C PRO A 345 -14.61 -3.66 26.12
N HIS A 346 -15.26 -3.52 24.98
CA HIS A 346 -14.72 -3.72 23.64
C HIS A 346 -14.19 -5.13 23.34
N GLY A 347 -14.36 -6.10 24.26
CA GLY A 347 -13.76 -7.43 24.14
C GLY A 347 -12.24 -7.42 24.27
N ILE A 348 -11.67 -6.41 24.94
CA ILE A 348 -10.23 -6.23 25.14
C ILE A 348 -9.92 -6.47 26.63
N PRO A 349 -8.85 -7.20 26.98
CA PRO A 349 -8.38 -7.32 28.37
C PRO A 349 -8.11 -5.96 29.02
N ILE A 350 -8.50 -5.80 30.29
CA ILE A 350 -8.45 -4.51 31.02
C ILE A 350 -7.01 -3.97 31.08
N ASP A 351 -6.02 -4.84 31.24
CA ASP A 351 -4.59 -4.51 31.27
C ASP A 351 -4.09 -3.86 29.98
N LEU A 352 -4.60 -4.29 28.82
CA LEU A 352 -4.31 -3.64 27.56
C LEU A 352 -5.15 -2.36 27.42
N LEU A 353 -6.43 -2.40 27.78
CA LEU A 353 -7.35 -1.28 27.64
C LEU A 353 -6.88 -0.03 28.39
N ASP A 354 -6.35 -0.19 29.61
CA ASP A 354 -5.79 0.89 30.44
C ASP A 354 -4.59 1.59 29.79
N ARG A 355 -3.94 0.95 28.81
CA ARG A 355 -2.80 1.50 28.05
C ARG A 355 -3.21 2.18 26.75
N LEU A 356 -4.48 2.07 26.33
CA LEU A 356 -4.96 2.59 25.04
C LEU A 356 -5.52 4.00 25.16
N MET A 357 -5.12 4.87 24.23
CA MET A 357 -5.86 6.10 23.98
C MET A 357 -7.12 5.79 23.17
N ILE A 358 -8.30 5.99 23.76
CA ILE A 358 -9.59 5.66 23.14
C ILE A 358 -10.16 6.91 22.46
N ILE A 359 -10.32 6.86 21.14
CA ILE A 359 -11.04 7.87 20.35
C ILE A 359 -12.41 7.31 19.97
N ARG A 360 -13.46 8.02 20.36
CA ARG A 360 -14.83 7.67 20.01
C ARG A 360 -15.21 8.29 18.66
N THR A 361 -15.88 7.50 17.82
CA THR A 361 -16.55 7.97 16.60
C THR A 361 -18.07 7.97 16.80
N ALA A 362 -18.75 8.93 16.18
CA ALA A 362 -20.20 9.11 16.30
C ALA A 362 -20.92 8.71 15.00
N PRO A 363 -22.23 8.39 15.02
CA PRO A 363 -23.04 8.33 13.81
C PRO A 363 -23.02 9.66 13.05
N TYR A 364 -23.01 9.60 11.73
CA TYR A 364 -23.13 10.79 10.88
C TYR A 364 -24.57 11.33 10.86
N ASN A 365 -24.71 12.65 10.77
CA ASN A 365 -26.00 13.29 10.48
C ASN A 365 -26.33 13.22 8.97
N LEU A 366 -27.56 13.57 8.59
CA LEU A 366 -28.03 13.46 7.21
C LEU A 366 -27.20 14.32 6.24
N GLU A 367 -26.84 15.55 6.64
CA GLU A 367 -26.05 16.45 5.81
C GLU A 367 -24.65 15.91 5.56
N GLU A 368 -24.00 15.36 6.59
CA GLU A 368 -22.71 14.68 6.49
C GLU A 368 -22.80 13.46 5.56
N VAL A 369 -23.85 12.64 5.69
CA VAL A 369 -24.08 11.48 4.82
C VAL A 369 -24.19 11.92 3.35
N ILE A 370 -24.95 12.97 3.06
CA ILE A 370 -25.10 13.52 1.70
C ILE A 370 -23.74 13.99 1.16
N LYS A 371 -22.99 14.77 1.95
CA LYS A 371 -21.64 15.24 1.58
C LYS A 371 -20.68 14.08 1.30
N ILE A 372 -20.69 13.03 2.13
CA ILE A 372 -19.84 11.84 1.95
C ILE A 372 -20.21 11.12 0.65
N LEU A 373 -21.49 10.92 0.38
CA LEU A 373 -21.97 10.28 -0.85
C LEU A 373 -21.59 11.08 -2.10
N ALA A 374 -21.68 12.41 -2.03
CA ALA A 374 -21.26 13.29 -3.13
C ALA A 374 -19.76 13.16 -3.44
N ILE A 375 -18.90 13.20 -2.42
CA ILE A 375 -17.45 12.99 -2.58
C ILE A 375 -17.18 11.60 -3.17
N ARG A 376 -17.90 10.58 -2.71
CA ARG A 376 -17.70 9.21 -3.18
C ARG A 376 -18.11 9.05 -4.64
N ALA A 377 -19.24 9.61 -5.03
CA ALA A 377 -19.71 9.61 -6.41
C ALA A 377 -18.73 10.35 -7.33
N SER A 378 -18.23 11.52 -6.90
CA SER A 378 -17.19 12.25 -7.64
C SER A 378 -15.89 11.46 -7.79
N THR A 379 -15.48 10.72 -6.76
CA THR A 379 -14.27 9.87 -6.81
C THR A 379 -14.43 8.73 -7.82
N GLU A 380 -15.65 8.17 -7.94
CA GLU A 380 -15.98 7.10 -8.88
C GLU A 380 -16.41 7.61 -10.27
N ASN A 381 -16.36 8.93 -10.51
CA ASN A 381 -16.86 9.59 -11.72
C ASN A 381 -18.33 9.27 -12.05
N ILE A 382 -19.16 9.13 -11.01
CA ILE A 382 -20.59 8.87 -11.12
C ILE A 382 -21.35 10.19 -11.03
N LYS A 383 -22.17 10.50 -12.04
CA LYS A 383 -23.03 11.69 -12.06
C LYS A 383 -24.38 11.37 -11.40
N LEU A 384 -24.77 12.20 -10.42
CA LEU A 384 -26.03 12.07 -9.70
C LEU A 384 -26.81 13.38 -9.82
N SER A 385 -28.11 13.27 -10.07
CA SER A 385 -29.03 14.39 -9.87
C SER A 385 -29.14 14.74 -8.38
N GLN A 386 -29.50 15.99 -8.07
CA GLN A 386 -29.68 16.45 -6.68
C GLN A 386 -30.75 15.64 -5.93
N ASP A 387 -31.83 15.28 -6.62
CA ASP A 387 -32.91 14.47 -6.06
C ASP A 387 -32.45 13.04 -5.76
N ALA A 388 -31.63 12.43 -6.64
CA ALA A 388 -31.05 11.12 -6.41
C ALA A 388 -30.11 11.14 -5.19
N LEU A 389 -29.28 12.18 -5.07
CA LEU A 389 -28.36 12.33 -3.95
C LEU A 389 -29.11 12.51 -2.61
N ALA A 390 -30.17 13.32 -2.60
CA ALA A 390 -31.02 13.50 -1.42
C ALA A 390 -31.70 12.19 -1.00
N GLN A 391 -32.27 11.45 -1.97
CA GLN A 391 -32.90 10.15 -1.71
C GLN A 391 -31.88 9.14 -1.17
N LEU A 392 -30.69 9.07 -1.77
CA LEU A 392 -29.63 8.19 -1.31
C LEU A 392 -29.14 8.55 0.10
N GLY A 393 -29.07 9.85 0.42
CA GLY A 393 -28.79 10.35 1.75
C GLY A 393 -29.80 9.87 2.78
N GLN A 394 -31.10 9.96 2.46
CA GLN A 394 -32.17 9.49 3.34
C GLN A 394 -32.12 7.96 3.54
N ILE A 395 -31.83 7.19 2.48
CA ILE A 395 -31.60 5.75 2.58
C ILE A 395 -30.41 5.46 3.50
N GLY A 396 -29.30 6.18 3.36
CA GLY A 396 -28.10 6.02 4.18
C GLY A 396 -28.34 6.31 5.66
N ALA A 397 -29.12 7.34 5.98
CA ALA A 397 -29.52 7.69 7.34
C ALA A 397 -30.43 6.63 7.98
N ASN A 398 -31.38 6.06 7.21
CA ASN A 398 -32.33 5.06 7.71
C ASN A 398 -31.69 3.66 7.86
N SER A 399 -30.77 3.30 6.96
CA SER A 399 -30.12 1.99 6.90
C SER A 399 -28.68 2.04 7.44
N SER A 400 -27.69 2.22 6.57
CA SER A 400 -26.29 2.48 6.89
C SER A 400 -25.58 3.18 5.73
N LEU A 401 -24.55 3.96 6.04
CA LEU A 401 -23.70 4.62 5.04
C LEU A 401 -23.05 3.60 4.07
N ARG A 402 -22.63 2.44 4.58
CA ARG A 402 -22.02 1.38 3.76
C ARG A 402 -22.98 0.88 2.69
N TYR A 403 -24.24 0.67 3.06
CA TYR A 403 -25.27 0.22 2.13
C TYR A 403 -25.58 1.31 1.08
N ALA A 404 -25.74 2.58 1.49
CA ALA A 404 -25.97 3.67 0.54
C ALA A 404 -24.83 3.81 -0.48
N VAL A 405 -23.56 3.71 -0.05
CA VAL A 405 -22.41 3.72 -0.98
C VAL A 405 -22.46 2.54 -1.96
N GLN A 406 -22.90 1.36 -1.51
CA GLN A 406 -23.01 0.18 -2.38
C GLN A 406 -24.08 0.34 -3.47
N LEU A 407 -25.12 1.18 -3.26
CA LEU A 407 -26.16 1.42 -4.26
C LEU A 407 -25.68 2.29 -5.43
N LEU A 408 -24.59 3.06 -5.29
CA LEU A 408 -24.08 3.94 -6.34
C LEU A 408 -23.76 3.18 -7.63
N ASN A 409 -23.02 2.08 -7.54
CA ASN A 409 -22.57 1.31 -8.71
C ASN A 409 -23.73 0.60 -9.45
N PRO A 410 -24.62 -0.15 -8.76
CA PRO A 410 -25.80 -0.71 -9.42
C PRO A 410 -26.71 0.37 -10.05
N SER A 411 -26.88 1.51 -9.39
CA SER A 411 -27.69 2.62 -9.93
C SER A 411 -27.04 3.24 -11.17
N ASN A 412 -25.71 3.35 -11.19
CA ASN A 412 -24.97 3.79 -12.38
C ASN A 412 -25.17 2.82 -13.54
N VAL A 413 -25.04 1.51 -13.30
CA VAL A 413 -25.26 0.47 -14.32
C VAL A 413 -26.70 0.50 -14.86
N LEU A 414 -27.69 0.68 -13.98
CA LEU A 414 -29.09 0.80 -14.40
C LEU A 414 -29.31 2.03 -15.31
N SER A 415 -28.82 3.21 -14.89
CA SER A 415 -28.94 4.43 -15.68
C SER A 415 -28.31 4.29 -17.07
N GLN A 416 -27.11 3.70 -17.15
CA GLN A 416 -26.41 3.44 -18.41
C GLN A 416 -27.15 2.44 -19.31
N THR A 417 -27.76 1.40 -18.71
CA THR A 417 -28.58 0.42 -19.45
C THR A 417 -29.80 1.09 -20.09
N GLN A 418 -30.34 2.13 -19.44
CA GLN A 418 -31.43 2.95 -19.97
C GLN A 418 -30.94 4.08 -20.90
N GLY A 419 -29.65 4.13 -21.23
CA GLY A 419 -29.06 5.13 -22.11
C GLY A 419 -28.84 6.50 -21.48
N ARG A 420 -28.89 6.61 -20.15
CA ARG A 420 -28.66 7.85 -19.38
C ARG A 420 -27.25 7.84 -18.75
N GLU A 421 -26.60 9.00 -18.70
CA GLU A 421 -25.30 9.17 -18.03
C GLU A 421 -25.41 9.64 -16.56
N GLU A 422 -26.58 10.13 -16.17
CA GLU A 422 -26.86 10.70 -14.86
C GLU A 422 -27.91 9.86 -14.14
N ILE A 423 -27.61 9.53 -12.88
CA ILE A 423 -28.51 8.75 -12.03
C ILE A 423 -29.65 9.64 -11.52
N SER A 424 -30.87 9.20 -11.77
CA SER A 424 -32.10 9.82 -11.29
C SER A 424 -32.59 9.20 -9.98
N LYS A 425 -33.55 9.87 -9.33
CA LYS A 425 -34.18 9.36 -8.11
C LYS A 425 -34.85 7.99 -8.33
N ASP A 426 -35.52 7.81 -9.47
CA ASP A 426 -36.22 6.57 -9.81
C ASP A 426 -35.27 5.38 -9.90
N ASP A 427 -34.06 5.59 -10.43
CA ASP A 427 -33.02 4.55 -10.49
C ASP A 427 -32.61 4.08 -9.09
N ILE A 428 -32.44 5.03 -8.16
CA ILE A 428 -32.09 4.74 -6.77
C ILE A 428 -33.22 3.96 -6.09
N GLU A 429 -34.48 4.33 -6.32
CA GLU A 429 -35.64 3.65 -5.73
C GLU A 429 -35.81 2.23 -6.29
N GLU A 430 -35.64 2.05 -7.60
CA GLU A 430 -35.66 0.74 -8.25
C GLU A 430 -34.56 -0.17 -7.68
N ILE A 431 -33.32 0.30 -7.65
CA ILE A 431 -32.19 -0.46 -7.08
C ILE A 431 -32.39 -0.74 -5.59
N HIS A 432 -32.92 0.22 -4.82
CA HIS A 432 -33.22 0.03 -3.41
C HIS A 432 -34.31 -1.03 -3.17
N SER A 433 -35.23 -1.20 -4.12
CA SER A 433 -36.25 -2.27 -4.07
C SER A 433 -35.66 -3.65 -4.37
N LEU A 434 -34.69 -3.73 -5.29
CA LEU A 434 -34.04 -4.98 -5.69
C LEU A 434 -33.03 -5.48 -4.64
N PHE A 435 -32.24 -4.57 -4.05
CA PHE A 435 -31.21 -4.91 -3.08
C PHE A 435 -31.67 -4.54 -1.68
N LEU A 436 -31.96 -5.52 -0.83
CA LEU A 436 -32.37 -5.29 0.55
C LEU A 436 -31.16 -4.93 1.43
N ASP A 437 -31.36 -4.03 2.39
CA ASP A 437 -30.40 -3.84 3.48
C ASP A 437 -30.63 -4.88 4.59
N ALA A 438 -29.65 -5.02 5.48
CA ALA A 438 -29.68 -6.02 6.55
C ALA A 438 -30.91 -5.89 7.48
N LYS A 439 -31.41 -4.68 7.76
CA LYS A 439 -32.58 -4.49 8.62
C LYS A 439 -33.85 -4.96 7.90
N ARG A 440 -34.03 -4.59 6.63
CA ARG A 440 -35.18 -5.04 5.82
C ARG A 440 -35.15 -6.55 5.61
N SER A 441 -33.99 -7.13 5.31
CA SER A 441 -33.82 -8.58 5.15
C SER A 441 -34.14 -9.34 6.46
N ALA A 442 -33.62 -8.90 7.60
CA ALA A 442 -33.91 -9.52 8.89
C ALA A 442 -35.40 -9.44 9.26
N LYS A 443 -36.06 -8.31 8.96
CA LYS A 443 -37.50 -8.14 9.18
C LYS A 443 -38.32 -9.12 8.32
N GLN A 444 -37.99 -9.26 7.04
CA GLN A 444 -38.68 -10.23 6.16
C GLN A 444 -38.48 -11.67 6.64
N LEU A 445 -37.26 -12.03 7.06
CA LEU A 445 -36.95 -13.35 7.62
C LEU A 445 -37.80 -13.63 8.87
N GLN A 446 -37.97 -12.63 9.74
CA GLN A 446 -38.78 -12.76 10.95
C GLN A 446 -40.28 -12.87 10.63
N GLU A 447 -40.79 -12.11 9.66
CA GLU A 447 -42.20 -12.17 9.22
C GLU A 447 -42.54 -13.49 8.52
N GLN A 448 -41.56 -14.12 7.87
CA GLN A 448 -41.71 -15.38 7.15
C GLN A 448 -41.04 -16.56 7.85
N ALA A 449 -40.82 -16.48 9.16
CA ALA A 449 -40.03 -17.46 9.91
C ALA A 449 -40.45 -18.92 9.67
N ASP A 450 -41.74 -19.19 9.49
CA ASP A 450 -42.29 -20.53 9.21
C ASP A 450 -41.83 -21.13 7.88
N SER A 451 -41.33 -20.32 6.95
CA SER A 451 -40.83 -20.73 5.64
C SER A 451 -39.31 -20.96 5.62
N TYR A 452 -38.61 -20.64 6.71
CA TYR A 452 -37.15 -20.78 6.81
C TYR A 452 -36.77 -21.84 7.84
N ILE A 453 -35.73 -22.59 7.53
CA ILE A 453 -35.14 -23.53 8.49
C ILE A 453 -34.27 -22.71 9.45
N LEU A 454 -34.53 -22.87 10.75
CA LEU A 454 -33.76 -22.26 11.84
C LEU A 454 -32.33 -22.81 11.93
#